data_AF-A0A6N7XKR7-F1
#
_entry.id   AF-A0A6N7XKR7-F1
#
_cell.length_a   1.000
_cell.length_b   1.000
_cell.length_c   1.000
_cell.angle_alpha   90.00
_cell.angle_beta   90.00
_cell.angle_gamma   90.00
#
_symmetry.space_group_name_H-M   'P 1'
#
loop_
_entity.id
_entity.type
_entity.pdbx_description
1 polymer ?
#
loop_
_entity_poly.entity_id
_entity_poly.type
_entity_poly.pdbx_seq_one_letter_code
_entity_poly.pdbx_strand_id
1 'polypeptide(L)'
;MGDLTNCSTRKRIIVLLRYLYLNTDEQHPASTYDLLDYLEEQGVGTNRKTLKTDMEFLTGEDSAYDIIEIKSKPNRYFWGSREFELPELKLLVDAVSSSRFITPKKSQQLIEKLNRFLSENQRNELQRHLIFGSRVKALNENIYYIIELINDAISREKMIRFNYFEYNAEKEKVLRGNGELYRLSPYTLFWNDDFYYVIGWSDKHLNISSFRVDRMTNVEIADLPAAKKPMGWDPEDYCQKVFEMYRGELQIVTLECENEVMKYVIDHFGEDVHTRVTDEKHFLATMEVSVSPNFFSWIFRFAGKIRIISPSVVRDEYMEMAQKVLKG
;
A
#
# COMPACT_ATOMS: atom_id res chain seq x y z
N MET A 1 33.96 -29.18 37.38
CA MET A 1 32.88 -28.28 37.80
C MET A 1 33.43 -26.86 37.78
N GLY A 2 33.27 -26.17 36.65
CA GLY A 2 33.72 -24.78 36.50
C GLY A 2 32.67 -23.83 37.06
N ASP A 3 33.15 -22.78 37.70
CA ASP A 3 32.41 -21.72 38.37
C ASP A 3 31.42 -21.03 37.39
N LEU A 4 30.14 -21.41 37.44
CA LEU A 4 29.04 -20.76 36.70
C LEU A 4 28.60 -19.45 37.36
N THR A 5 29.32 -19.00 38.38
CA THR A 5 28.89 -17.95 39.28
C THR A 5 29.36 -16.60 38.76
N ASN A 6 28.43 -15.90 38.09
CA ASN A 6 28.40 -14.48 37.77
C ASN A 6 28.72 -14.10 36.32
N CYS A 7 27.84 -14.51 35.40
CA CYS A 7 27.72 -13.83 34.12
C CYS A 7 27.23 -12.39 34.34
N SER A 8 27.83 -11.41 33.64
CA SER A 8 27.50 -9.99 33.77
C SER A 8 25.98 -9.75 33.71
N THR A 9 25.44 -9.05 34.72
CA THR A 9 24.02 -8.65 34.78
C THR A 9 23.53 -8.05 33.46
N ARG A 10 24.36 -7.24 32.80
CA ARG A 10 24.01 -6.65 31.49
C ARG A 10 23.74 -7.70 30.42
N LYS A 11 24.57 -8.76 30.34
CA LYS A 11 24.38 -9.84 29.36
C LYS A 11 23.07 -10.59 29.64
N ARG A 12 22.78 -10.88 30.91
CA ARG A 12 21.55 -11.59 31.31
C ARG A 12 20.30 -10.80 30.99
N ILE A 13 20.28 -9.50 31.29
CA ILE A 13 19.17 -8.59 30.96
C ILE A 13 18.92 -8.56 29.45
N ILE A 14 19.96 -8.43 28.62
CA ILE A 14 19.82 -8.43 27.15
C ILE A 14 19.24 -9.77 26.65
N VAL A 15 19.68 -10.89 27.21
CA VAL A 15 19.19 -12.21 26.81
C VAL A 15 17.74 -12.42 27.22
N LEU A 16 17.34 -11.97 28.43
CA LEU A 16 15.96 -11.99 28.89
C LEU A 16 15.05 -11.12 28.03
N LEU A 17 15.45 -9.88 27.73
CA LEU A 17 14.70 -8.99 26.85
C LEU A 17 14.46 -9.62 25.48
N ARG A 18 15.52 -10.19 24.88
CA ARG A 18 15.41 -10.89 23.60
C ARG A 18 14.42 -12.06 23.68
N TYR A 19 14.49 -12.85 24.75
CA TYR A 19 13.60 -14.00 24.93
C TYR A 19 12.13 -13.56 25.05
N LEU A 20 11.85 -12.63 25.97
CA LEU A 20 10.51 -12.12 26.21
C LEU A 20 9.93 -11.50 24.94
N TYR A 21 10.71 -10.69 24.23
CA TYR A 21 10.27 -10.07 22.99
C TYR A 21 9.97 -11.07 21.88
N LEU A 22 10.76 -12.14 21.73
CA LEU A 22 10.56 -13.11 20.64
C LEU A 22 9.53 -14.18 20.96
N ASN A 23 9.41 -14.62 22.21
CA ASN A 23 8.72 -15.86 22.56
C ASN A 23 7.43 -15.66 23.37
N THR A 24 7.17 -14.43 23.85
CA THR A 24 6.03 -14.18 24.73
C THR A 24 5.07 -13.14 24.17
N ASP A 25 3.81 -13.31 24.51
CA ASP A 25 2.70 -12.38 24.31
C ASP A 25 1.64 -12.68 25.38
N GLU A 26 0.55 -11.93 25.40
CA GLU A 26 -0.53 -12.06 26.39
C GLU A 26 -1.07 -13.50 26.53
N GLN A 27 -1.14 -14.24 25.42
CA GLN A 27 -1.66 -15.61 25.40
C GLN A 27 -0.56 -16.65 25.68
N HIS A 28 0.71 -16.27 25.54
CA HIS A 28 1.86 -17.15 25.69
C HIS A 28 2.91 -16.60 26.67
N PRO A 29 2.58 -16.49 27.97
CA PRO A 29 3.53 -15.99 28.97
C PRO A 29 4.55 -17.07 29.38
N ALA A 30 5.80 -16.64 29.58
CA ALA A 30 6.90 -17.49 30.02
C ALA A 30 6.98 -17.56 31.55
N SER A 31 7.14 -18.76 32.09
CA SER A 31 7.35 -18.98 33.51
C SER A 31 8.79 -18.65 33.94
N THR A 32 9.00 -18.52 35.25
CA THR A 32 10.36 -18.42 35.82
C THR A 32 11.25 -19.59 35.40
N TYR A 33 10.69 -20.79 35.15
CA TYR A 33 11.46 -21.95 34.70
C TYR A 33 11.91 -21.80 33.26
N ASP A 34 11.00 -21.39 32.38
CA ASP A 34 11.31 -21.18 30.96
C ASP A 34 12.45 -20.15 30.79
N LEU A 35 12.45 -19.10 31.61
CA LEU A 35 13.51 -18.08 31.61
C LEU A 35 14.86 -18.63 32.10
N LEU A 36 14.87 -19.51 33.11
CA LEU A 36 16.10 -20.12 33.62
C LEU A 36 16.70 -21.08 32.60
N ASP A 37 15.86 -21.94 32.04
CA ASP A 37 16.26 -22.94 31.05
C ASP A 37 16.85 -22.23 29.81
N TYR A 38 16.17 -21.20 29.30
CA TYR A 38 16.70 -20.41 28.18
C TYR A 38 18.02 -19.70 28.51
N LEU A 39 18.18 -19.16 29.72
CA LEU A 39 19.43 -18.54 30.12
C LEU A 39 20.59 -19.56 30.18
N GLU A 40 20.33 -20.76 30.67
CA GLU A 40 21.30 -21.87 30.69
C GLU A 40 21.69 -22.30 29.27
N GLU A 41 20.72 -22.46 28.37
CA GLU A 41 20.96 -22.77 26.95
C GLU A 41 21.83 -21.71 26.25
N GLN A 42 21.70 -20.43 26.62
CA GLN A 42 22.54 -19.34 26.10
C GLN A 42 23.89 -19.21 26.83
N GLY A 43 24.24 -20.15 27.72
CA GLY A 43 25.48 -20.15 28.50
C GLY A 43 25.55 -19.00 29.51
N VAL A 44 24.41 -18.55 30.02
CA VAL A 44 24.26 -17.49 31.01
C VAL A 44 23.73 -18.09 32.31
N GLY A 45 24.64 -18.63 33.13
CA GLY A 45 24.29 -19.18 34.44
C GLY A 45 23.67 -18.12 35.37
N THR A 46 22.54 -18.47 35.99
CA THR A 46 21.90 -17.67 37.04
C THR A 46 21.15 -18.57 38.03
N ASN A 47 20.64 -18.00 39.11
CA ASN A 47 19.77 -18.70 40.06
C ASN A 47 18.44 -17.94 40.21
N ARG A 48 17.43 -18.60 40.82
CA ARG A 48 16.08 -18.03 41.01
C ARG A 48 16.08 -16.68 41.73
N LYS A 49 16.97 -16.48 42.71
CA LYS A 49 17.03 -15.24 43.49
C LYS A 49 17.55 -14.09 42.63
N THR A 50 18.61 -14.33 41.86
CA THR A 50 19.15 -13.35 40.91
C THR A 50 18.12 -13.03 39.82
N LEU A 51 17.49 -14.04 39.22
CA LEU A 51 16.46 -13.84 38.18
C LEU A 51 15.29 -13.01 38.71
N LYS A 52 14.85 -13.22 39.95
CA LYS A 52 13.79 -12.40 40.58
C LYS A 52 14.16 -10.92 40.59
N THR A 53 15.39 -10.58 40.97
CA THR A 53 15.88 -9.19 40.96
C THR A 53 15.96 -8.61 39.55
N ASP A 54 16.34 -9.41 38.55
CA ASP A 54 16.36 -8.95 37.16
C ASP A 54 14.95 -8.70 36.62
N MET A 55 14.00 -9.58 36.95
CA MET A 55 12.61 -9.41 36.54
C MET A 55 11.97 -8.23 37.23
N GLU A 56 12.23 -8.01 38.53
CA GLU A 56 11.79 -6.79 39.24
C GLU A 56 12.31 -5.51 38.59
N PHE A 57 13.54 -5.53 38.05
CA PHE A 57 14.08 -4.41 37.26
C PHE A 57 13.36 -4.27 35.92
N LEU A 58 13.12 -5.38 35.22
CA LEU A 58 12.49 -5.38 33.89
C LEU A 58 10.98 -5.03 33.90
N THR A 59 10.29 -5.34 34.99
CA THR A 59 8.85 -5.07 35.18
C THR A 59 8.59 -3.83 36.04
N GLY A 60 9.63 -3.09 36.43
CA GLY A 60 9.51 -1.89 37.24
C GLY A 60 8.90 -0.73 36.46
N GLU A 61 8.35 0.26 37.16
CA GLU A 61 7.73 1.46 36.56
C GLU A 61 8.70 2.28 35.71
N ASP A 62 10.00 2.23 36.01
CA ASP A 62 11.06 2.91 35.25
C ASP A 62 11.55 2.11 34.03
N SER A 63 10.95 0.94 33.74
CA SER A 63 11.35 0.13 32.59
C SER A 63 10.93 0.80 31.28
N ALA A 64 11.83 0.83 30.30
CA ALA A 64 11.53 1.30 28.95
C ALA A 64 10.65 0.32 28.15
N TYR A 65 10.39 -0.87 28.70
CA TYR A 65 9.64 -1.93 28.05
C TYR A 65 8.47 -2.34 28.93
N ASP A 66 7.31 -2.51 28.30
CA ASP A 66 6.10 -2.98 28.95
C ASP A 66 6.15 -4.51 29.11
N ILE A 67 6.80 -4.96 30.17
CA ILE A 67 6.88 -6.37 30.54
C ILE A 67 5.95 -6.60 31.71
N ILE A 68 4.94 -7.44 31.50
CA ILE A 68 3.87 -7.67 32.46
C ILE A 68 4.19 -8.93 33.27
N GLU A 69 4.16 -8.81 34.60
CA GLU A 69 4.22 -9.94 35.53
C GLU A 69 2.81 -10.45 35.88
N ILE A 70 2.57 -11.73 35.62
CA ILE A 70 1.41 -12.48 36.08
C ILE A 70 1.80 -13.22 37.37
N LYS A 71 1.35 -12.70 38.51
CA LYS A 71 1.57 -13.31 39.82
C LYS A 71 0.94 -14.69 39.88
N SER A 72 1.77 -15.73 39.96
CA SER A 72 1.36 -17.14 39.91
C SER A 72 2.44 -18.04 40.56
N LYS A 73 2.25 -19.37 40.55
CA LYS A 73 3.22 -20.32 41.14
C LYS A 73 3.66 -21.34 40.08
N PRO A 74 4.81 -21.16 39.41
CA PRO A 74 5.74 -20.00 39.45
C PRO A 74 5.15 -18.75 38.77
N ASN A 75 5.74 -17.57 39.02
CA ASN A 75 5.37 -16.34 38.30
C ASN A 75 5.61 -16.50 36.79
N ARG A 76 4.80 -15.78 36.01
CA ARG A 76 4.92 -15.75 34.55
C ARG A 76 5.06 -14.32 34.06
N TYR A 77 5.69 -14.15 32.91
CA TYR A 77 6.06 -12.87 32.35
C TYR A 77 5.79 -12.87 30.86
N PHE A 78 5.34 -11.73 30.34
CA PHE A 78 5.19 -11.56 28.90
C PHE A 78 5.44 -10.12 28.47
N TRP A 79 5.70 -9.95 27.18
CA TRP A 79 5.78 -8.65 26.54
C TRP A 79 4.37 -8.12 26.26
N GLY A 80 3.98 -7.03 26.94
CA GLY A 80 2.67 -6.39 26.83
C GLY A 80 2.53 -5.61 25.53
N SER A 81 2.82 -4.31 25.55
CA SER A 81 2.72 -3.45 24.36
C SER A 81 3.92 -3.60 23.42
N ARG A 82 3.62 -3.65 22.13
CA ARG A 82 4.58 -3.68 21.02
C ARG A 82 4.35 -2.47 20.14
N GLU A 83 5.33 -2.15 19.29
CA GLU A 83 5.22 -1.07 18.29
C GLU A 83 4.03 -1.25 17.33
N PHE A 84 3.63 -2.52 17.09
CA PHE A 84 2.43 -2.85 16.34
C PHE A 84 1.64 -3.93 17.06
N GLU A 85 0.33 -3.80 17.02
CA GLU A 85 -0.58 -4.86 17.40
C GLU A 85 -0.70 -5.93 16.29
N LEU A 86 -1.09 -7.15 16.66
CA LEU A 86 -1.29 -8.24 15.71
C LEU A 86 -2.28 -7.87 14.57
N PRO A 87 -3.43 -7.21 14.82
CA PRO A 87 -4.35 -6.80 13.75
C PRO A 87 -3.74 -5.80 12.77
N GLU A 88 -2.90 -4.87 13.25
CA GLU A 88 -2.24 -3.87 12.40
C GLU A 88 -1.24 -4.54 11.45
N LEU A 89 -0.40 -5.44 11.97
CA LEU A 89 0.54 -6.19 11.14
C LEU A 89 -0.15 -7.13 10.18
N LYS A 90 -1.27 -7.75 10.59
CA LYS A 90 -2.09 -8.56 9.69
C LYS A 90 -2.59 -7.73 8.51
N LEU A 91 -3.15 -6.55 8.78
CA LEU A 91 -3.60 -5.63 7.74
C LEU A 91 -2.47 -5.21 6.79
N LEU A 92 -1.29 -4.87 7.33
CA LEU A 92 -0.12 -4.52 6.52
C LEU A 92 0.37 -5.68 5.66
N VAL A 93 0.45 -6.88 6.23
CA VAL A 93 0.86 -8.08 5.50
C VAL A 93 -0.17 -8.44 4.40
N ASP A 94 -1.47 -8.30 4.66
CA ASP A 94 -2.53 -8.51 3.67
C ASP A 94 -2.45 -7.47 2.53
N ALA A 95 -2.18 -6.20 2.84
CA ALA A 95 -1.98 -5.14 1.85
C ALA A 95 -0.74 -5.40 0.98
N VAL A 96 0.39 -5.78 1.56
CA VAL A 96 1.62 -6.11 0.83
C VAL A 96 1.42 -7.37 -0.02
N SER A 97 0.75 -8.38 0.53
CA SER A 97 0.48 -9.65 -0.16
C SER A 97 -0.48 -9.46 -1.33
N SER A 98 -1.46 -8.56 -1.22
CA SER A 98 -2.45 -8.28 -2.27
C SER A 98 -1.98 -7.26 -3.33
N SER A 99 -1.01 -6.40 -3.00
CA SER A 99 -0.46 -5.38 -3.89
C SER A 99 0.09 -5.95 -5.20
N ARG A 100 -0.37 -5.45 -6.35
CA ARG A 100 0.13 -5.87 -7.68
C ARG A 100 1.43 -5.17 -8.08
N PHE A 101 1.73 -4.02 -7.46
CA PHE A 101 2.87 -3.18 -7.81
C PHE A 101 4.23 -3.75 -7.37
N ILE A 102 4.28 -4.48 -6.26
CA ILE A 102 5.52 -5.01 -5.69
C ILE A 102 5.76 -6.41 -6.26
N THR A 103 7.02 -6.75 -6.57
CA THR A 103 7.36 -8.09 -7.07
C THR A 103 7.13 -9.17 -5.99
N PRO A 104 6.99 -10.46 -6.36
CA PRO A 104 6.87 -11.54 -5.37
C PRO A 104 8.03 -11.56 -4.37
N LYS A 105 9.26 -11.41 -4.88
CA LYS A 105 10.48 -11.39 -4.07
C LYS A 105 10.47 -10.23 -3.05
N LYS A 106 10.16 -9.01 -3.50
CA LYS A 106 10.10 -7.85 -2.60
C LYS A 106 8.95 -7.92 -1.61
N SER A 107 7.81 -8.49 -2.02
CA SER A 107 6.66 -8.72 -1.14
C SER A 107 7.09 -9.65 0.00
N GLN A 108 7.69 -10.80 -0.31
CA GLN A 108 8.18 -11.74 0.69
C GLN A 108 9.19 -11.08 1.65
N GLN A 109 10.17 -10.35 1.12
CA GLN A 109 11.15 -9.65 1.94
C GLN A 109 10.51 -8.61 2.87
N LEU A 110 9.47 -7.91 2.44
CA LEU A 110 8.77 -6.93 3.26
C LEU A 110 7.92 -7.62 4.33
N ILE A 111 7.21 -8.69 3.98
CA ILE A 111 6.44 -9.51 4.93
C ILE A 111 7.36 -10.10 6.01
N GLU A 112 8.54 -10.60 5.63
CA GLU A 112 9.55 -11.09 6.58
C GLU A 112 10.05 -10.00 7.53
N LYS A 113 10.12 -8.74 7.09
CA LYS A 113 10.47 -7.61 7.97
C LYS A 113 9.32 -7.27 8.92
N LEU A 114 8.07 -7.22 8.43
CA LEU A 114 6.88 -6.96 9.24
C LEU A 114 6.70 -8.04 10.32
N ASN A 115 6.94 -9.30 9.98
CA ASN A 115 6.83 -10.42 10.92
C ASN A 115 7.82 -10.33 12.11
N ARG A 116 8.93 -9.57 12.00
CA ARG A 116 9.90 -9.41 13.11
C ARG A 116 9.37 -8.60 14.30
N PHE A 117 8.23 -7.93 14.12
CA PHE A 117 7.56 -7.19 15.18
C PHE A 117 6.66 -8.08 16.05
N LEU A 118 6.38 -9.31 15.62
CA LEU A 118 5.54 -10.28 16.31
C LEU A 118 6.34 -11.30 17.12
N SER A 119 5.70 -11.84 18.17
CA SER A 119 6.17 -13.06 18.84
C SER A 119 6.20 -14.25 17.86
N GLU A 120 6.92 -15.31 18.18
CA GLU A 120 6.93 -16.55 17.39
C GLU A 120 5.53 -17.16 17.25
N ASN A 121 4.73 -17.11 18.31
CA ASN A 121 3.37 -17.65 18.29
C ASN A 121 2.46 -16.82 17.38
N GLN A 122 2.51 -15.50 17.50
CA GLN A 122 1.77 -14.58 16.64
C GLN A 122 2.19 -14.68 15.17
N ARG A 123 3.49 -14.87 14.89
CA ARG A 123 3.99 -15.12 13.53
C ARG A 123 3.39 -16.40 12.93
N ASN A 124 3.38 -17.48 13.71
CA ASN A 124 2.83 -18.76 13.28
C ASN A 124 1.32 -18.67 13.03
N GLU A 125 0.59 -17.94 13.89
CA GLU A 125 -0.83 -17.66 13.70
C GLU A 125 -1.06 -16.89 12.39
N LEU A 126 -0.33 -15.80 12.18
CA LEU A 126 -0.46 -14.98 10.97
C LEU A 126 -0.21 -15.81 9.71
N GLN A 127 0.89 -16.57 9.66
CA GLN A 127 1.26 -17.39 8.50
C GLN A 127 0.20 -18.41 8.09
N ARG A 128 -0.54 -18.99 9.04
CA ARG A 128 -1.62 -19.94 8.75
C ARG A 128 -2.81 -19.29 8.04
N HIS A 129 -3.01 -17.99 8.24
CA HIS A 129 -4.12 -17.23 7.67
C HIS A 129 -3.76 -16.45 6.41
N LEU A 130 -2.48 -16.44 6.01
CA LEU A 130 -2.05 -15.77 4.79
C LEU A 130 -2.55 -16.51 3.55
N ILE A 131 -3.58 -15.95 2.93
CA ILE A 131 -4.02 -16.36 1.60
C ILE A 131 -3.19 -15.58 0.59
N PHE A 132 -2.15 -16.20 0.05
CA PHE A 132 -1.47 -15.67 -1.13
C PHE A 132 -2.39 -15.85 -2.35
N GLY A 133 -3.28 -14.87 -2.55
CA GLY A 133 -4.08 -14.81 -3.77
C GLY A 133 -3.16 -14.78 -5.00
N SER A 134 -3.50 -15.53 -6.04
CA SER A 134 -2.75 -15.64 -7.30
C SER A 134 -2.84 -14.36 -8.15
N ARG A 135 -2.56 -13.20 -7.57
CA ARG A 135 -2.57 -11.92 -8.28
C ARG A 135 -1.32 -11.80 -9.15
N VAL A 136 -1.49 -11.27 -10.36
CA VAL A 136 -0.37 -10.96 -11.25
C VAL A 136 0.40 -9.78 -10.64
N LYS A 137 1.62 -10.09 -10.16
CA LYS A 137 2.55 -9.14 -9.55
C LYS A 137 3.43 -8.48 -10.62
N ALA A 138 3.92 -7.28 -10.32
CA ALA A 138 4.90 -6.59 -11.16
C ALA A 138 6.20 -7.41 -11.28
N LEU A 139 6.90 -7.19 -12.39
CA LEU A 139 8.19 -7.83 -12.69
C LEU A 139 9.38 -6.89 -12.50
N ASN A 140 9.13 -5.61 -12.21
CA ASN A 140 10.19 -4.60 -12.13
C ASN A 140 10.85 -4.59 -10.75
N GLU A 141 12.06 -5.14 -10.64
CA GLU A 141 12.82 -5.21 -9.39
C GLU A 141 13.45 -3.86 -8.98
N ASN A 142 13.46 -2.85 -9.86
CA ASN A 142 14.01 -1.53 -9.56
C ASN A 142 12.95 -0.57 -9.01
N ILE A 143 11.75 -1.07 -8.69
CA ILE A 143 10.60 -0.23 -8.42
C ILE A 143 10.78 0.75 -7.25
N TYR A 144 11.43 0.33 -6.16
CA TYR A 144 11.73 1.20 -5.03
C TYR A 144 12.74 2.30 -5.38
N TYR A 145 13.74 1.97 -6.18
CA TYR A 145 14.72 2.95 -6.66
C TYR A 145 14.07 3.98 -7.58
N ILE A 146 13.17 3.55 -8.47
CA ILE A 146 12.45 4.47 -9.36
C ILE A 146 11.56 5.41 -8.54
N ILE A 147 10.84 4.90 -7.53
CA ILE A 147 10.03 5.73 -6.62
C ILE A 147 10.90 6.78 -5.92
N GLU A 148 12.01 6.35 -5.34
CA GLU A 148 12.94 7.24 -4.64
C GLU A 148 13.50 8.32 -5.58
N LEU A 149 13.91 7.94 -6.79
CA LEU A 149 14.41 8.87 -7.80
C LEU A 149 13.33 9.89 -8.21
N ILE A 150 12.08 9.47 -8.40
CA ILE A 150 10.99 10.38 -8.75
C ILE A 150 10.69 11.32 -7.58
N ASN A 151 10.67 10.84 -6.34
CA ASN A 151 10.49 11.69 -5.15
C ASN A 151 11.62 12.72 -5.00
N ASP A 152 12.87 12.33 -5.28
CA ASP A 152 14.01 13.24 -5.29
C ASP A 152 13.88 14.29 -6.39
N ALA A 153 13.43 13.89 -7.59
CA ALA A 153 13.16 14.82 -8.68
C ALA A 153 12.05 15.83 -8.35
N ILE A 154 10.96 15.38 -7.74
CA ILE A 154 9.86 16.25 -7.27
C ILE A 154 10.41 17.25 -6.24
N SER A 155 11.13 16.75 -5.23
CA SER A 155 11.66 17.57 -4.13
C SER A 155 12.66 18.62 -4.60
N ARG A 156 13.44 18.29 -5.63
CA ARG A 156 14.44 19.20 -6.24
C ARG A 156 13.87 20.04 -7.38
N GLU A 157 12.59 19.93 -7.68
CA GLU A 157 11.93 20.58 -8.83
C GLU A 157 12.69 20.34 -10.14
N LYS A 158 13.11 19.09 -10.37
CA LYS A 158 13.85 18.67 -11.58
C LYS A 158 13.00 17.78 -12.46
N MET A 159 13.21 17.91 -13.76
CA MET A 159 12.61 17.04 -14.77
C MET A 159 13.18 15.62 -14.68
N ILE A 160 12.39 14.61 -15.05
CA ILE A 160 12.87 13.24 -15.28
C ILE A 160 12.83 12.88 -16.77
N ARG A 161 13.74 12.00 -17.17
CA ARG A 161 13.71 11.32 -18.47
C ARG A 161 13.60 9.81 -18.26
N PHE A 162 12.88 9.13 -19.14
CA PHE A 162 12.69 7.68 -19.03
C PHE A 162 12.28 7.07 -20.36
N ASN A 163 12.53 5.77 -20.52
CA ASN A 163 11.85 4.97 -21.53
C ASN A 163 10.63 4.29 -20.91
N TYR A 164 9.63 4.00 -21.75
CA TYR A 164 8.39 3.36 -21.32
C TYR A 164 8.19 2.08 -22.11
N PHE A 165 7.89 0.96 -21.44
CA PHE A 165 7.61 -0.30 -22.13
C PHE A 165 6.13 -0.65 -22.11
N GLU A 166 5.73 -1.43 -23.10
CA GLU A 166 4.44 -2.09 -23.22
C GLU A 166 4.64 -3.56 -23.60
N TYR A 167 3.54 -4.31 -23.68
CA TYR A 167 3.59 -5.70 -24.12
C TYR A 167 3.01 -5.80 -25.53
N ASN A 168 3.72 -6.51 -26.43
CA ASN A 168 3.17 -6.88 -27.73
C ASN A 168 2.18 -8.05 -27.61
N ALA A 169 1.59 -8.48 -28.74
CA ALA A 169 0.63 -9.59 -28.77
C ALA A 169 1.23 -10.92 -28.28
N GLU A 170 2.54 -11.07 -28.43
CA GLU A 170 3.35 -12.21 -27.99
C GLU A 170 3.70 -12.16 -26.49
N LYS A 171 3.24 -11.12 -25.77
CA LYS A 171 3.52 -10.85 -24.35
C LYS A 171 4.99 -10.54 -24.04
N GLU A 172 5.73 -10.07 -25.03
CA GLU A 172 7.09 -9.61 -24.89
C GLU A 172 7.13 -8.12 -24.55
N LYS A 173 8.09 -7.71 -23.72
CA LYS A 173 8.29 -6.30 -23.39
C LYS A 173 8.94 -5.59 -24.56
N VAL A 174 8.25 -4.59 -25.10
CA VAL A 174 8.75 -3.73 -26.18
C VAL A 174 8.74 -2.28 -25.72
N LEU A 175 9.75 -1.50 -26.12
CA LEU A 175 9.77 -0.08 -25.79
C LEU A 175 8.75 0.66 -26.65
N ARG A 176 7.86 1.39 -25.99
CA ARG A 176 6.82 2.19 -26.63
C ARG A 176 7.45 3.28 -27.50
N GLY A 177 6.83 3.55 -28.65
CA GLY A 177 7.30 4.59 -29.57
C GLY A 177 8.68 4.29 -30.17
N ASN A 178 9.02 3.00 -30.35
CA ASN A 178 10.32 2.57 -30.87
C ASN A 178 11.52 3.03 -30.03
N GLY A 179 11.42 2.93 -28.70
CA GLY A 179 12.52 3.32 -27.81
C GLY A 179 12.56 4.82 -27.48
N GLU A 180 11.44 5.52 -27.68
CA GLU A 180 11.35 6.95 -27.41
C GLU A 180 11.70 7.28 -25.95
N LEU A 181 12.41 8.38 -25.77
CA LEU A 181 12.78 8.92 -24.48
C LEU A 181 11.77 9.99 -24.07
N TYR A 182 10.95 9.67 -23.07
CA TYR A 182 9.96 10.56 -22.51
C TYR A 182 10.61 11.58 -21.59
N ARG A 183 10.04 12.78 -21.55
CA ARG A 183 10.39 13.87 -20.63
C ARG A 183 9.16 14.26 -19.84
N LEU A 184 9.30 14.32 -18.52
CA LEU A 184 8.22 14.64 -17.61
C LEU A 184 8.73 15.55 -16.51
N SER A 185 8.00 16.61 -16.21
CA SER A 185 8.18 17.40 -15.00
C SER A 185 7.26 16.82 -13.92
N PRO A 186 7.78 15.98 -12.99
CA PRO A 186 6.95 15.25 -12.06
C PRO A 186 6.42 16.19 -10.97
N TYR A 187 5.15 16.04 -10.62
CA TYR A 187 4.48 16.84 -9.58
C TYR A 187 4.13 16.01 -8.35
N THR A 188 3.75 14.75 -8.55
CA THR A 188 3.40 13.85 -7.45
C THR A 188 3.49 12.39 -7.88
N LEU A 189 3.64 11.51 -6.89
CA LEU A 189 3.38 10.09 -7.01
C LEU A 189 2.01 9.80 -6.42
N PHE A 190 1.19 9.05 -7.15
CA PHE A 190 -0.16 8.70 -6.75
C PHE A 190 -0.37 7.20 -6.81
N TRP A 191 -0.95 6.62 -5.76
CA TRP A 191 -1.33 5.21 -5.73
C TRP A 191 -2.79 5.06 -6.19
N ASN A 192 -3.00 4.36 -7.30
CA ASN A 192 -4.34 4.08 -7.82
C ASN A 192 -4.43 2.64 -8.34
N ASP A 193 -5.53 1.95 -8.04
CA ASP A 193 -5.83 0.59 -8.50
C ASP A 193 -4.62 -0.36 -8.49
N ASP A 194 -4.00 -0.52 -7.31
CA ASP A 194 -2.81 -1.34 -7.05
C ASP A 194 -1.50 -0.91 -7.74
N PHE A 195 -1.40 0.29 -8.32
CA PHE A 195 -0.16 0.76 -8.97
C PHE A 195 0.21 2.21 -8.59
N TYR A 196 1.51 2.51 -8.53
CA TYR A 196 1.97 3.90 -8.52
C TYR A 196 1.99 4.49 -9.92
N TYR A 197 1.53 5.73 -9.99
CA TYR A 197 1.59 6.60 -11.14
C TYR A 197 2.41 7.84 -10.79
N VAL A 198 3.32 8.25 -11.67
CA VAL A 198 3.88 9.60 -11.64
C VAL A 198 2.99 10.51 -12.47
N ILE A 199 2.56 11.62 -11.87
CA ILE A 199 1.73 12.63 -12.53
C ILE A 199 2.56 13.89 -12.70
N GLY A 200 2.55 14.46 -13.90
CA GLY A 200 3.38 15.62 -14.19
C GLY A 200 3.11 16.20 -15.58
N TRP A 201 3.77 17.32 -15.89
CA TRP A 201 3.71 17.90 -17.23
C TRP A 201 4.57 17.10 -18.20
N SER A 202 3.96 16.59 -19.26
CA SER A 202 4.63 15.88 -20.34
C SER A 202 4.96 16.82 -21.49
N ASP A 203 6.23 16.94 -21.84
CA ASP A 203 6.67 17.73 -23.00
C ASP A 203 6.13 17.15 -24.31
N LYS A 204 5.94 15.83 -24.36
CA LYS A 204 5.42 15.13 -25.54
C LYS A 204 3.94 15.45 -25.77
N HIS A 205 3.14 15.40 -24.72
CA HIS A 205 1.69 15.57 -24.80
C HIS A 205 1.23 17.02 -24.58
N LEU A 206 2.16 17.90 -24.18
CA LEU A 206 1.92 19.31 -23.86
C LEU A 206 0.76 19.47 -22.87
N ASN A 207 0.71 18.58 -21.88
CA ASN A 207 -0.34 18.56 -20.87
C ASN A 207 0.13 17.83 -19.59
N ILE A 208 -0.70 17.87 -18.55
CA ILE A 208 -0.55 16.96 -17.40
C ILE A 208 -0.93 15.55 -17.86
N SER A 209 0.01 14.63 -17.65
CA SER A 209 -0.07 13.22 -17.99
C SER A 209 0.34 12.35 -16.79
N SER A 210 -0.15 11.13 -16.78
CA SER A 210 0.14 10.10 -15.79
C SER A 210 0.86 8.92 -16.45
N PHE A 211 1.91 8.42 -15.80
CA PHE A 211 2.64 7.24 -16.24
C PHE A 211 2.74 6.23 -15.11
N ARG A 212 2.35 4.98 -15.36
CA ARG A 212 2.57 3.90 -14.39
C ARG A 212 4.06 3.66 -14.18
N VAL A 213 4.49 3.70 -12.92
CA VAL A 213 5.90 3.60 -12.53
C VAL A 213 6.48 2.20 -12.83
N ASP A 214 5.66 1.15 -12.75
CA ASP A 214 6.09 -0.22 -13.04
C ASP A 214 6.50 -0.45 -14.50
N ARG A 215 6.03 0.42 -15.41
CA ARG A 215 6.33 0.40 -16.85
C ARG A 215 7.48 1.32 -17.27
N MET A 216 8.08 2.04 -16.32
CA MET A 216 9.23 2.91 -16.59
C MET A 216 10.54 2.14 -16.52
N THR A 217 11.46 2.45 -17.42
CA THR A 217 12.84 1.94 -17.42
C THR A 217 13.80 3.07 -17.79
N ASN A 218 15.08 2.91 -17.43
CA ASN A 218 16.12 3.92 -17.66
C ASN A 218 15.71 5.32 -17.14
N VAL A 219 15.12 5.34 -15.94
CA VAL A 219 14.63 6.57 -15.32
C VAL A 219 15.82 7.34 -14.75
N GLU A 220 15.92 8.60 -15.11
CA GLU A 220 17.01 9.48 -14.68
C GLU A 220 16.49 10.89 -14.41
N ILE A 221 17.07 11.56 -13.42
CA ILE A 221 16.85 12.99 -13.20
C ILE A 221 17.65 13.74 -14.25
N ALA A 222 16.97 14.58 -15.03
CA ALA A 222 17.62 15.45 -15.98
C ALA A 222 18.10 16.72 -15.28
N ASP A 223 19.21 17.29 -15.76
CA ASP A 223 19.68 18.60 -15.30
C ASP A 223 18.89 19.74 -15.96
N LEU A 224 17.56 19.66 -15.88
CA LEU A 224 16.62 20.65 -16.37
C LEU A 224 15.59 20.90 -15.27
N PRO A 225 15.21 22.16 -15.03
CA PRO A 225 14.15 22.46 -14.07
C PRO A 225 12.83 21.86 -14.54
N ALA A 226 12.02 21.42 -13.59
CA ALA A 226 10.65 21.01 -13.84
C ALA A 226 9.81 22.21 -14.27
N ALA A 227 8.92 22.01 -15.25
CA ALA A 227 7.88 22.97 -15.58
C ALA A 227 7.01 23.25 -14.35
N LYS A 228 6.67 24.53 -14.10
CA LYS A 228 5.84 24.88 -12.95
C LYS A 228 4.48 24.21 -13.01
N LYS A 229 4.08 23.65 -11.87
CA LYS A 229 2.73 23.15 -11.64
C LYS A 229 1.71 24.27 -11.94
N PRO A 230 0.61 24.00 -12.67
CA PRO A 230 -0.42 25.01 -12.92
C PRO A 230 -1.01 25.54 -11.60
N MET A 231 -1.31 26.84 -11.57
CA MET A 231 -1.86 27.49 -10.38
C MET A 231 -3.20 26.83 -10.02
N GLY A 232 -3.37 26.47 -8.74
CA GLY A 232 -4.58 25.80 -8.26
C GLY A 232 -4.73 24.34 -8.67
N TRP A 233 -3.73 23.72 -9.33
CA TRP A 233 -3.80 22.28 -9.62
C TRP A 233 -3.72 21.47 -8.32
N ASP A 234 -4.63 20.53 -8.15
CA ASP A 234 -4.67 19.62 -7.00
C ASP A 234 -4.59 18.16 -7.48
N PRO A 235 -3.66 17.35 -6.95
CA PRO A 235 -3.59 15.92 -7.25
C PRO A 235 -4.90 15.17 -7.02
N GLU A 236 -5.62 15.50 -5.94
CA GLU A 236 -6.83 14.77 -5.55
C GLU A 236 -7.96 15.04 -6.54
N ASP A 237 -8.20 16.33 -6.88
CA ASP A 237 -9.12 16.74 -7.93
C ASP A 237 -8.82 16.07 -9.29
N TYR A 238 -7.54 16.00 -9.68
CA TYR A 238 -7.15 15.32 -10.93
C TYR A 238 -7.49 13.82 -10.90
N CYS A 239 -7.31 13.16 -9.75
CA CYS A 239 -7.53 11.72 -9.64
C CYS A 239 -9.02 11.35 -9.55
N GLN A 240 -9.85 12.17 -8.90
CA GLN A 240 -11.30 11.95 -8.85
C GLN A 240 -11.95 12.07 -10.24
N LYS A 241 -11.41 12.93 -11.11
CA LYS A 241 -11.97 13.17 -12.46
C LYS A 241 -11.52 12.13 -13.50
N VAL A 242 -10.48 11.34 -13.21
CA VAL A 242 -9.83 10.47 -14.20
C VAL A 242 -9.98 8.99 -13.82
N PHE A 243 -10.67 8.23 -14.66
CA PHE A 243 -10.88 6.80 -14.45
C PHE A 243 -9.63 5.98 -14.82
N GLU A 244 -9.10 5.24 -13.84
CA GLU A 244 -7.85 4.44 -13.92
C GLU A 244 -6.66 5.21 -14.52
N MET A 245 -6.58 6.51 -14.23
CA MET A 245 -5.54 7.42 -14.72
C MET A 245 -5.47 7.55 -16.26
N TYR A 246 -6.54 7.19 -16.97
CA TYR A 246 -6.69 7.42 -18.41
C TYR A 246 -7.42 8.73 -18.66
N ARG A 247 -6.70 9.74 -19.15
CA ARG A 247 -7.26 11.05 -19.44
C ARG A 247 -7.87 11.10 -20.84
N GLY A 248 -9.15 11.45 -20.91
CA GLY A 248 -9.79 12.06 -22.07
C GLY A 248 -10.22 13.50 -21.81
N GLU A 249 -11.20 14.00 -22.57
CA GLU A 249 -11.66 15.38 -22.46
C GLU A 249 -12.48 15.59 -21.18
N LEU A 250 -12.19 16.67 -20.43
CA LEU A 250 -12.98 17.02 -19.25
C LEU A 250 -14.31 17.62 -19.71
N GLN A 251 -15.42 16.99 -19.31
CA GLN A 251 -16.76 17.47 -19.61
C GLN A 251 -17.66 17.31 -18.38
N ILE A 252 -18.60 18.23 -18.20
CA ILE A 252 -19.67 18.10 -17.21
C ILE A 252 -20.69 17.13 -17.76
N VAL A 253 -20.85 15.98 -17.10
CA VAL A 253 -21.79 14.93 -17.48
C VAL A 253 -22.93 14.87 -16.48
N THR A 254 -24.14 14.67 -16.98
CA THR A 254 -25.32 14.34 -16.17
C THR A 254 -25.72 12.90 -16.43
N LEU A 255 -25.77 12.13 -15.35
CA LEU A 255 -26.17 10.73 -15.34
C LEU A 255 -27.57 10.60 -14.74
N GLU A 256 -28.42 9.77 -15.35
CA GLU A 256 -29.63 9.23 -14.73
C GLU A 256 -29.27 7.87 -14.13
N CYS A 257 -29.57 7.73 -12.84
CA CYS A 257 -29.15 6.61 -12.02
C CYS A 257 -30.36 6.00 -11.30
N GLU A 258 -30.48 4.68 -11.29
CA GLU A 258 -31.41 4.00 -10.36
C GLU A 258 -30.97 4.21 -8.91
N ASN A 259 -31.93 4.42 -7.99
CA ASN A 259 -31.65 4.79 -6.59
C ASN A 259 -30.70 3.82 -5.87
N GLU A 260 -30.70 2.53 -6.22
CA GLU A 260 -29.81 1.52 -5.62
C GLU A 260 -28.32 1.71 -5.95
N VAL A 261 -28.00 2.49 -6.98
CA VAL A 261 -26.60 2.76 -7.35
C VAL A 261 -25.98 3.97 -6.64
N MET A 262 -26.75 4.70 -5.82
CA MET A 262 -26.28 5.89 -5.10
C MET A 262 -24.97 5.66 -4.35
N LYS A 263 -24.86 4.55 -3.62
CA LYS A 263 -23.64 4.18 -2.88
C LYS A 263 -22.41 4.14 -3.78
N TYR A 264 -22.53 3.65 -5.01
CA TYR A 264 -21.40 3.56 -5.94
C TYR A 264 -21.03 4.91 -6.56
N VAL A 265 -21.99 5.83 -6.65
CA VAL A 265 -21.73 7.21 -7.06
C VAL A 265 -20.96 7.92 -5.94
N ILE A 266 -21.39 7.78 -4.69
CA ILE A 266 -20.70 8.34 -3.52
C ILE A 266 -19.30 7.73 -3.34
N ASP A 267 -19.17 6.40 -3.43
CA ASP A 267 -17.88 5.71 -3.30
C ASP A 267 -16.83 6.20 -4.31
N HIS A 268 -17.27 6.72 -5.46
CA HIS A 268 -16.39 7.18 -6.53
C HIS A 268 -16.17 8.70 -6.53
N PHE A 269 -17.22 9.48 -6.35
CA PHE A 269 -17.20 10.94 -6.50
C PHE A 269 -17.29 11.70 -5.17
N GLY A 270 -17.37 10.99 -4.05
CA GLY A 270 -17.55 11.57 -2.72
C GLY A 270 -19.01 11.96 -2.43
N GLU A 271 -19.26 12.38 -1.18
CA GLU A 271 -20.59 12.78 -0.72
C GLU A 271 -21.04 14.14 -1.30
N ASP A 272 -20.09 14.98 -1.72
CA ASP A 272 -20.36 16.34 -2.25
C ASP A 272 -20.85 16.35 -3.71
N VAL A 273 -20.96 15.18 -4.34
CA VAL A 273 -21.46 15.06 -5.72
C VAL A 273 -22.87 15.64 -5.85
N HIS A 274 -23.07 16.50 -6.86
CA HIS A 274 -24.36 17.15 -7.06
C HIS A 274 -25.41 16.14 -7.52
N THR A 275 -26.36 15.83 -6.64
CA THR A 275 -27.45 14.90 -6.93
C THR A 275 -28.82 15.54 -6.76
N ARG A 276 -29.79 15.04 -7.53
CA ARG A 276 -31.19 15.46 -7.44
C ARG A 276 -32.09 14.26 -7.72
N VAL A 277 -32.94 13.89 -6.76
CA VAL A 277 -33.98 12.87 -6.96
C VAL A 277 -34.96 13.34 -8.04
N THR A 278 -35.26 12.49 -9.01
CA THR A 278 -36.20 12.79 -10.11
C THR A 278 -37.52 12.08 -9.97
N ASP A 279 -37.52 10.85 -9.45
CA ASP A 279 -38.73 10.07 -9.20
C ASP A 279 -38.50 9.00 -8.10
N GLU A 280 -39.48 8.12 -7.87
CA GLU A 280 -39.41 7.07 -6.85
C GLU A 280 -38.28 6.05 -7.08
N LYS A 281 -37.76 5.96 -8.31
CA LYS A 281 -36.77 4.96 -8.73
C LYS A 281 -35.44 5.55 -9.17
N HIS A 282 -35.39 6.84 -9.51
CA HIS A 282 -34.18 7.47 -10.08
C HIS A 282 -33.78 8.78 -9.43
N PHE A 283 -32.50 9.09 -9.59
CA PHE A 283 -31.90 10.39 -9.34
C PHE A 283 -30.97 10.79 -10.50
N LEU A 284 -30.75 12.09 -10.63
CA LEU A 284 -29.71 12.64 -11.48
C LEU A 284 -28.46 12.90 -10.65
N ALA A 285 -27.30 12.63 -11.25
CA ALA A 285 -26.00 13.02 -10.72
C ALA A 285 -25.25 13.83 -11.78
N THR A 286 -24.76 15.00 -11.40
CA THR A 286 -23.99 15.88 -12.30
C THR A 286 -22.58 16.04 -11.75
N MET A 287 -21.59 15.74 -12.58
CA MET A 287 -20.18 15.78 -12.19
C MET A 287 -19.29 16.09 -13.38
N GLU A 288 -18.13 16.68 -13.13
CA GLU A 288 -17.08 16.84 -14.14
C GLU A 288 -16.26 15.55 -14.22
N VAL A 289 -16.17 14.96 -15.41
CA VAL A 289 -15.42 13.71 -15.65
C VAL A 289 -14.52 13.83 -16.86
N SER A 290 -13.46 13.03 -16.86
CA SER A 290 -12.63 12.80 -18.04
C SER A 290 -13.28 11.73 -18.92
N VAL A 291 -13.99 12.17 -19.96
CA VAL A 291 -14.71 11.31 -20.91
C VAL A 291 -13.72 10.41 -21.63
N SER A 292 -13.82 9.12 -21.38
CA SER A 292 -12.84 8.12 -21.83
C SER A 292 -13.45 6.72 -21.88
N PRO A 293 -12.80 5.75 -22.55
CA PRO A 293 -13.20 4.35 -22.49
C PRO A 293 -13.34 3.80 -21.06
N ASN A 294 -12.55 4.30 -20.11
CA ASN A 294 -12.60 3.87 -18.71
C ASN A 294 -13.83 4.42 -17.98
N PHE A 295 -14.18 5.69 -18.23
CA PHE A 295 -15.45 6.25 -17.76
C PHE A 295 -16.64 5.45 -18.32
N PHE A 296 -16.61 5.15 -19.61
CA PHE A 296 -17.65 4.34 -20.25
C PHE A 296 -17.71 2.90 -19.72
N SER A 297 -16.57 2.28 -19.42
CA SER A 297 -16.48 0.97 -18.78
C SER A 297 -17.11 0.99 -17.39
N TRP A 298 -16.86 2.03 -16.60
CA TRP A 298 -17.48 2.22 -15.29
C TRP A 298 -19.01 2.29 -15.39
N ILE A 299 -19.55 3.04 -16.35
CA ILE A 299 -21.00 3.07 -16.62
C ILE A 299 -21.51 1.68 -17.04
N PHE A 300 -20.81 1.04 -17.98
CA PHE A 300 -21.21 -0.25 -18.54
C PHE A 300 -21.33 -1.35 -17.49
N ARG A 301 -20.48 -1.32 -16.46
CA ARG A 301 -20.52 -2.26 -15.31
C ARG A 301 -21.88 -2.32 -14.62
N PHE A 302 -22.66 -1.24 -14.66
CA PHE A 302 -23.97 -1.17 -14.03
C PHE A 302 -25.11 -1.67 -14.93
N ALA A 303 -24.80 -2.23 -16.10
CA ALA A 303 -25.74 -2.94 -16.97
C ALA A 303 -27.04 -2.16 -17.27
N GLY A 304 -26.92 -0.84 -17.49
CA GLY A 304 -28.05 0.03 -17.86
C GLY A 304 -28.75 0.76 -16.72
N LYS A 305 -28.33 0.53 -15.46
CA LYS A 305 -28.81 1.26 -14.26
C LYS A 305 -28.25 2.67 -14.13
N ILE A 306 -27.21 2.99 -14.90
CA ILE A 306 -26.64 4.33 -15.06
C ILE A 306 -26.69 4.67 -16.55
N ARG A 307 -27.19 5.86 -16.90
CA ARG A 307 -27.32 6.33 -18.28
C ARG A 307 -26.81 7.75 -18.41
N ILE A 308 -26.05 8.02 -19.47
CA ILE A 308 -25.62 9.38 -19.80
C ILE A 308 -26.79 10.12 -20.44
N ILE A 309 -27.25 11.21 -19.81
CA ILE A 309 -28.32 12.06 -20.32
C ILE A 309 -27.76 13.30 -21.01
N SER A 310 -26.64 13.85 -20.51
CA SER A 310 -26.00 15.04 -21.06
C SER A 310 -24.48 15.01 -20.85
N PRO A 311 -23.67 15.60 -21.76
CA PRO A 311 -24.10 16.17 -23.04
C PRO A 311 -24.38 15.07 -24.08
N SER A 312 -25.18 15.39 -25.10
CA SER A 312 -25.55 14.42 -26.14
C SER A 312 -24.33 13.85 -26.85
N VAL A 313 -23.27 14.65 -27.05
CA VAL A 313 -22.02 14.21 -27.68
C VAL A 313 -21.41 13.02 -26.92
N VAL A 314 -21.33 13.09 -25.59
CA VAL A 314 -20.76 12.03 -24.75
C VAL A 314 -21.65 10.79 -24.75
N ARG A 315 -22.98 10.98 -24.74
CA ARG A 315 -23.94 9.87 -24.88
C ARG A 315 -23.78 9.17 -26.23
N ASP A 316 -23.66 9.93 -27.30
CA ASP A 316 -23.56 9.42 -28.67
C ASP A 316 -22.23 8.66 -28.86
N GLU A 317 -21.13 9.16 -28.28
CA GLU A 317 -19.83 8.45 -28.23
C GLU A 317 -19.95 7.11 -27.48
N TYR A 318 -20.63 7.09 -26.33
CA TYR A 318 -20.87 5.85 -25.57
C TYR A 318 -21.72 4.83 -26.36
N MET A 319 -22.76 5.30 -27.04
CA MET A 319 -23.59 4.44 -27.90
C MET A 319 -22.80 3.86 -29.06
N GLU A 320 -21.94 4.66 -29.72
CA GLU A 320 -21.08 4.16 -30.80
C GLU A 320 -20.12 3.07 -30.28
N MET A 321 -19.53 3.28 -29.11
CA MET A 321 -18.68 2.28 -28.46
C MET A 321 -19.45 0.99 -28.16
N ALA A 322 -20.65 1.09 -27.58
CA ALA A 322 -21.49 -0.06 -27.28
C ALA A 322 -21.90 -0.84 -28.56
N GLN A 323 -22.22 -0.13 -29.65
CA GLN A 323 -22.54 -0.75 -30.94
C GLN A 323 -21.34 -1.49 -31.55
N LYS A 324 -20.11 -0.98 -31.39
CA LYS A 324 -18.90 -1.68 -31.84
C LYS A 324 -18.74 -3.01 -31.12
N VAL A 325 -19.05 -3.08 -29.83
CA VAL A 325 -19.02 -4.33 -29.04
C VAL A 325 -20.06 -5.33 -29.52
N LEU A 326 -21.26 -4.87 -29.91
CA LEU A 326 -22.34 -5.74 -30.41
C LEU A 326 -22.12 -6.29 -31.83
N LYS A 327 -21.21 -5.69 -32.60
CA LYS A 327 -20.88 -6.12 -33.97
C LYS A 327 -19.80 -7.23 -34.03
N GLY A 328 -19.40 -7.76 -32.87
CA GLY A 328 -18.39 -8.81 -32.72
C GLY A 328 -18.86 -10.22 -33.07
#